data_AF-A0A0A1U7A4-F1
#
_entry.id   AF-A0A0A1U7A4-F1
#
_cell.length_a   1.000
_cell.length_b   1.000
_cell.length_c   1.000
_cell.angle_alpha   90.00
_cell.angle_beta   90.00
_cell.angle_gamma   90.00
#
_symmetry.space_group_name_H-M   'P 1'
#
loop_
_entity.id
_entity.type
_entity.pdbx_description
1 polymer ?
#
loop_
_entity_poly.entity_id
_entity_poly.type
_entity_poly.pdbx_seq_one_letter_code
_entity_poly.pdbx_strand_id
1 'polypeptide(L)'
;MGRLIRESTQILLDHYHVNDTVEHAMQHKIDALEKLWPTAKPLPGAFRILKYLKSHNIPIALATSTTHAVFKQKMETQKELLSYFSAIVLGDDVKRAKPFPDIFVEAGKALGCTDMAEAVVFEDAVLGVEAGLASGAFTIAIPDFTHDIDEYFSKANLILKSLDEFKPEILGLPQDY
;
A
#
# COMPACT_ATOMS: atom_id res chain seq x y z
N MET A 1 -6.40 -10.46 3.73
CA MET A 1 -7.14 -9.62 2.76
C MET A 1 -7.19 -8.19 3.28
N GLY A 2 -6.90 -7.18 2.44
CA GLY A 2 -6.81 -5.75 2.80
C GLY A 2 -8.15 -5.07 3.16
N ARG A 3 -8.94 -5.68 4.05
CA ARG A 3 -10.24 -5.19 4.51
C ARG A 3 -10.08 -4.05 5.52
N LEU A 4 -11.12 -3.22 5.63
CA LEU A 4 -11.16 -2.17 6.64
C LEU A 4 -11.08 -2.77 8.05
N ILE A 5 -10.46 -2.06 8.99
CA ILE A 5 -10.22 -2.57 10.34
C ILE A 5 -11.51 -3.05 11.01
N ARG A 6 -12.61 -2.30 10.90
CA ARG A 6 -13.93 -2.64 11.45
C ARG A 6 -14.45 -3.97 10.91
N GLU A 7 -14.41 -4.14 9.59
CA GLU A 7 -14.85 -5.36 8.93
C GLU A 7 -13.96 -6.55 9.31
N SER A 8 -12.63 -6.36 9.30
CA SER A 8 -11.69 -7.41 9.72
C SER A 8 -11.90 -7.82 11.17
N THR A 9 -12.22 -6.86 12.06
CA THR A 9 -12.47 -7.14 13.47
C THR A 9 -13.79 -7.90 13.64
N GLN A 10 -14.87 -7.50 12.96
CA GLN A 10 -16.14 -8.23 13.01
C GLN A 10 -15.95 -9.69 12.57
N ILE A 11 -15.24 -9.93 11.46
CA ILE A 11 -14.95 -11.29 10.98
C ILE A 11 -14.20 -12.11 12.03
N LEU A 12 -13.20 -11.51 12.70
CA LEU A 12 -12.43 -12.21 13.73
C LEU A 12 -13.29 -12.53 14.96
N LEU A 13 -14.13 -11.59 15.41
CA LEU A 13 -15.07 -11.82 16.52
C LEU A 13 -16.02 -12.98 16.20
N ASP A 14 -16.60 -12.96 15.01
CA ASP A 14 -17.55 -14.00 14.56
C ASP A 14 -16.87 -15.36 14.42
N HIS A 15 -15.68 -15.41 13.81
CA HIS A 15 -14.94 -16.65 13.54
C HIS A 15 -14.45 -17.32 14.83
N TYR A 16 -13.95 -16.54 15.80
CA TYR A 16 -13.45 -17.06 17.06
C TYR A 16 -14.49 -17.10 18.18
N HIS A 17 -15.75 -16.73 17.88
CA HIS A 17 -16.85 -16.64 18.83
C HIS A 17 -16.51 -15.81 20.08
N VAL A 18 -15.81 -14.69 19.88
CA VAL A 18 -15.40 -13.80 20.96
C VAL A 18 -16.58 -12.92 21.34
N ASN A 19 -17.00 -12.97 22.60
CA ASN A 19 -18.08 -12.13 23.12
C ASN A 19 -17.56 -10.72 23.48
N ASP A 20 -17.47 -9.87 22.47
CA ASP A 20 -17.02 -8.49 22.60
C ASP A 20 -17.70 -7.59 21.56
N THR A 21 -17.64 -6.27 21.75
CA THR A 21 -18.09 -5.30 20.74
C THR A 21 -16.99 -5.06 19.70
N VAL A 22 -17.37 -4.74 18.47
CA VAL A 22 -16.42 -4.42 17.39
C VAL A 22 -15.53 -3.24 17.79
N GLU A 23 -16.13 -2.22 18.42
CA GLU A 23 -15.46 -1.01 18.87
C GLU A 23 -14.38 -1.31 19.92
N HIS A 24 -14.72 -2.08 20.95
CA HIS A 24 -13.76 -2.45 21.99
C HIS A 24 -12.63 -3.34 21.42
N ALA A 25 -12.96 -4.35 20.62
CA ALA A 25 -11.97 -5.22 19.98
C ALA A 25 -11.07 -4.46 18.98
N MET A 26 -11.62 -3.48 18.25
CA MET A 26 -10.85 -2.58 17.40
C MET A 26 -9.86 -1.75 18.20
N GLN A 27 -10.30 -1.14 19.31
CA GLN A 27 -9.43 -0.34 20.16
C GLN A 27 -8.31 -1.21 20.74
N HIS A 28 -8.65 -2.39 21.26
CA HIS A 28 -7.66 -3.33 21.79
C HIS A 28 -6.62 -3.75 20.73
N LYS A 29 -7.06 -3.96 19.47
CA LYS A 29 -6.17 -4.25 18.35
C LYS A 29 -5.26 -3.06 18.02
N ILE A 30 -5.79 -1.83 18.02
CA ILE A 30 -5.01 -0.61 17.78
C ILE A 30 -3.95 -0.48 18.89
N ASP A 31 -4.34 -0.55 20.16
CA ASP A 31 -3.43 -0.43 21.31
C ASP A 31 -2.28 -1.47 21.27
N ALA A 32 -2.57 -2.68 20.77
CA ALA A 32 -1.55 -3.71 20.57
C ALA A 32 -0.61 -3.38 19.40
N LEU A 33 -1.15 -2.94 18.26
CA LEU A 33 -0.39 -2.59 17.06
C LEU A 33 0.46 -1.34 17.24
N GLU A 34 -0.01 -0.37 18.01
CA GLU A 34 0.68 0.86 18.36
C GLU A 34 2.08 0.62 18.93
N LYS A 35 2.22 -0.46 19.72
CA LYS A 35 3.51 -0.87 20.30
C LYS A 35 4.44 -1.55 19.29
N LEU A 36 3.88 -2.07 18.20
CA LEU A 36 4.60 -2.82 17.17
C LEU A 36 5.00 -1.96 15.98
N TRP A 37 4.25 -0.92 15.62
CA TRP A 37 4.58 -0.07 14.46
C TRP A 37 6.01 0.49 14.46
N PRO A 38 6.58 0.95 15.59
CA PRO A 38 7.96 1.45 15.60
C PRO A 38 8.99 0.40 15.17
N THR A 39 8.66 -0.89 15.30
CA THR A 39 9.53 -2.02 14.94
C THR A 39 9.40 -2.46 13.49
N ALA A 40 8.41 -1.93 12.76
CA ALA A 40 8.20 -2.25 11.35
C ALA A 40 9.44 -1.86 10.53
N LYS A 41 9.79 -2.69 9.55
CA LYS A 41 10.91 -2.45 8.64
C LYS A 41 10.39 -2.37 7.21
N PRO A 42 10.97 -1.50 6.36
CA PRO A 42 10.72 -1.56 4.92
C PRO A 42 11.00 -2.94 4.37
N LEU A 43 10.21 -3.38 3.38
CA LEU A 43 10.44 -4.64 2.69
C LEU A 43 11.80 -4.63 1.98
N PRO A 44 12.47 -5.80 1.85
CA PRO A 44 13.68 -5.93 1.02
C PRO A 44 13.45 -5.34 -0.37
N GLY A 45 14.41 -4.58 -0.90
CA GLY A 45 14.30 -3.89 -2.20
C GLY A 45 13.64 -2.49 -2.16
N ALA A 46 12.83 -2.16 -1.14
CA ALA A 46 12.06 -0.91 -1.12
C ALA A 46 12.94 0.35 -1.26
N PHE A 47 13.97 0.49 -0.42
CA PHE A 47 14.89 1.63 -0.51
C PHE A 47 15.68 1.68 -1.82
N ARG A 48 15.98 0.52 -2.43
CA ARG A 48 16.69 0.48 -3.71
C ARG A 48 15.84 1.09 -4.81
N ILE A 49 14.58 0.67 -4.91
CA ILE A 49 13.59 1.26 -5.84
C ILE A 49 13.44 2.76 -5.57
N LEU A 50 13.18 3.17 -4.33
CA LEU A 50 12.96 4.58 -3.99
C LEU A 50 14.16 5.46 -4.34
N LYS A 51 15.39 5.00 -4.06
CA LYS A 51 16.62 5.73 -4.42
C LYS A 51 16.78 5.86 -5.92
N TYR A 52 16.58 4.78 -6.66
CA TYR A 52 16.67 4.78 -8.12
C TYR A 52 15.64 5.71 -8.77
N LEU A 53 14.37 5.64 -8.34
CA LEU A 53 13.32 6.51 -8.87
C LEU A 53 13.63 7.98 -8.56
N LYS A 54 14.11 8.28 -7.35
CA LYS A 54 14.51 9.62 -6.95
C LYS A 54 15.72 10.15 -7.75
N SER A 55 16.74 9.32 -8.03
CA SER A 55 17.89 9.75 -8.84
C SER A 55 17.52 10.05 -10.29
N HIS A 56 16.43 9.45 -10.78
CA HIS A 56 15.86 9.68 -12.10
C HIS A 56 14.77 10.77 -12.12
N ASN A 57 14.56 11.49 -11.01
CA ASN A 57 13.53 12.51 -10.87
C ASN A 57 12.10 12.00 -11.14
N ILE A 58 11.85 10.71 -10.88
CA ILE A 58 10.52 10.13 -10.99
C ILE A 58 9.76 10.42 -9.67
N PRO A 59 8.63 11.15 -9.73
CA PRO A 59 7.87 11.51 -8.53
C PRO A 59 7.20 10.29 -7.92
N ILE A 60 7.14 10.23 -6.58
CA ILE A 60 6.63 9.07 -5.84
C ILE A 60 5.60 9.55 -4.82
N ALA A 61 4.45 8.88 -4.75
CA ALA A 61 3.43 9.10 -3.73
C ALA A 61 3.28 7.86 -2.84
N LEU A 62 2.98 8.08 -1.56
CA LEU A 62 2.54 7.04 -0.65
C LEU A 62 1.00 7.06 -0.59
N ALA A 63 0.36 6.00 -1.07
CA ALA A 63 -1.09 5.82 -0.99
C ALA A 63 -1.43 4.69 0.00
N THR A 64 -2.06 5.01 1.14
CA THR A 64 -2.31 4.03 2.20
C THR A 64 -3.73 4.13 2.77
N SER A 65 -4.34 2.98 3.11
CA SER A 65 -5.63 2.95 3.83
C SER A 65 -5.50 3.35 5.31
N THR A 66 -4.29 3.68 5.78
CA THR A 66 -4.04 4.25 7.11
C THR A 66 -4.71 5.62 7.19
N THR A 67 -5.39 5.93 8.29
CA THR A 67 -6.03 7.24 8.51
C THR A 67 -5.06 8.25 9.14
N HIS A 68 -5.38 9.54 9.05
CA HIS A 68 -4.62 10.61 9.73
C HIS A 68 -4.42 10.32 11.23
N ALA A 69 -5.45 9.79 11.88
CA ALA A 69 -5.46 9.51 13.33
C ALA A 69 -4.29 8.64 13.81
N VAL A 70 -3.85 7.68 12.98
CA VAL A 70 -2.79 6.71 13.36
C VAL A 70 -1.54 6.82 12.49
N PHE A 71 -1.58 7.60 11.40
CA PHE A 71 -0.47 7.72 10.45
C PHE A 71 0.83 8.21 11.10
N LYS A 72 0.75 9.26 11.92
CA LYS A 72 1.92 9.85 12.58
C LYS A 72 2.65 8.83 13.46
N GLN A 73 1.90 8.05 14.23
CA GLN A 73 2.47 7.04 15.11
C GLN A 73 3.05 5.87 14.31
N LYS A 74 2.34 5.42 13.26
CA LYS A 74 2.80 4.34 12.39
C LYS A 74 4.12 4.67 11.69
N MET A 75 4.33 5.94 11.34
CA MET A 75 5.50 6.39 10.58
C MET A 75 6.57 7.10 11.43
N GLU A 76 6.45 7.10 12.76
CA GLU A 76 7.32 7.87 13.66
C GLU A 76 8.81 7.54 13.47
N THR A 77 9.14 6.27 13.27
CA THR A 77 10.51 5.77 13.05
C THR A 77 10.94 5.75 11.58
N GLN A 78 10.06 6.14 10.66
CA GLN A 78 10.23 5.96 9.21
C GLN A 78 10.57 7.26 8.47
N LYS A 79 11.30 8.17 9.12
CA LYS A 79 11.61 9.50 8.56
C LYS A 79 12.39 9.44 7.24
N GLU A 80 13.35 8.53 7.12
CA GLU A 80 14.09 8.34 5.87
C GLU A 80 13.15 7.88 4.75
N LEU A 81 12.30 6.89 5.02
CA LEU A 81 11.32 6.38 4.06
C LEU A 81 10.38 7.50 3.58
N LEU A 82 9.86 8.31 4.50
CA LEU A 82 8.99 9.45 4.16
C LEU A 82 9.66 10.49 3.24
N SER A 83 11.00 10.63 3.32
CA SER A 83 11.74 11.63 2.53
C SER A 83 11.82 11.34 1.02
N TYR A 84 11.35 10.17 0.58
CA TYR A 84 11.27 9.81 -0.85
C TYR A 84 9.93 10.17 -1.48
N PHE A 85 8.89 10.42 -0.68
CA PHE A 85 7.55 10.68 -1.20
C PHE A 85 7.30 12.18 -1.36
N SER A 86 6.91 12.59 -2.56
CA SER A 86 6.48 13.95 -2.88
C SER A 86 5.06 14.24 -2.40
N ALA A 87 4.24 13.19 -2.24
CA ALA A 87 2.87 13.27 -1.76
C ALA A 87 2.52 12.05 -0.88
N ILE A 88 1.59 12.25 0.04
CA ILE A 88 1.04 11.20 0.90
C ILE A 88 -0.48 11.34 0.83
N VAL A 89 -1.18 10.25 0.51
CA VAL A 89 -2.64 10.15 0.48
C VAL A 89 -3.07 9.05 1.44
N LEU A 90 -3.88 9.42 2.41
CA LEU A 90 -4.37 8.59 3.50
C LEU A 90 -5.79 8.08 3.22
N GLY A 91 -6.23 7.09 3.99
CA GLY A 91 -7.49 6.39 3.74
C GLY A 91 -8.72 7.27 3.93
N ASP A 92 -8.61 8.31 4.76
CA ASP A 92 -9.62 9.31 5.04
C ASP A 92 -9.48 10.59 4.18
N ASP A 93 -8.50 10.64 3.27
CA ASP A 93 -8.42 11.70 2.24
C ASP A 93 -9.38 11.42 1.05
N VAL A 94 -9.91 10.20 0.94
CA VAL A 94 -10.72 9.77 -0.20
C VAL A 94 -12.13 9.32 0.19
N LYS A 95 -13.07 9.53 -0.74
CA LYS A 95 -14.49 9.22 -0.52
C LYS A 95 -14.76 7.71 -0.46
N ARG A 96 -14.05 6.91 -1.24
CA ARG A 96 -14.22 5.46 -1.33
C ARG A 96 -12.88 4.77 -1.13
N ALA A 97 -12.86 3.78 -0.24
CA ALA A 97 -11.68 2.96 0.00
C ALA A 97 -11.46 1.95 -1.14
N LYS A 98 -10.30 1.32 -1.16
CA LYS A 98 -10.02 0.16 -2.03
C LYS A 98 -11.14 -0.89 -1.90
N PRO A 99 -11.65 -1.47 -3.00
CA PRO A 99 -11.05 -1.55 -4.34
C PRO A 99 -11.43 -0.41 -5.29
N PHE A 100 -12.05 0.67 -4.80
CA PHE A 100 -12.26 1.85 -5.64
C PHE A 100 -10.93 2.59 -5.92
N PRO A 101 -10.77 3.20 -7.10
CA PRO A 101 -9.48 3.75 -7.54
C PRO A 101 -9.13 5.10 -6.90
N ASP A 102 -10.03 5.68 -6.10
CA ASP A 102 -9.95 7.08 -5.65
C ASP A 102 -8.59 7.41 -5.00
N ILE A 103 -8.02 6.51 -4.18
CA ILE A 103 -6.73 6.75 -3.52
C ILE A 103 -5.55 6.87 -4.49
N PHE A 104 -5.54 6.10 -5.57
CA PHE A 104 -4.48 6.17 -6.58
C PHE A 104 -4.68 7.33 -7.54
N VAL A 105 -5.93 7.66 -7.85
CA VAL A 105 -6.27 8.85 -8.65
C VAL A 105 -5.88 10.13 -7.90
N GLU A 106 -6.17 10.23 -6.60
CA GLU A 106 -5.75 11.38 -5.79
C GLU A 106 -4.22 11.43 -5.62
N ALA A 107 -3.56 10.27 -5.47
CA ALA A 107 -2.09 10.22 -5.44
C ALA A 107 -1.48 10.71 -6.77
N GLY A 108 -2.02 10.26 -7.91
CA GLY A 108 -1.61 10.72 -9.24
C GLY A 108 -1.77 12.23 -9.40
N LYS A 109 -2.93 12.79 -9.04
CA LYS A 109 -3.17 14.23 -9.05
C LYS A 109 -2.18 14.99 -8.18
N ALA A 110 -1.87 14.49 -6.98
CA ALA A 110 -0.91 15.11 -6.06
C ALA A 110 0.53 15.12 -6.62
N LEU A 111 0.86 14.18 -7.51
CA LEU A 111 2.12 14.17 -8.25
C LEU A 111 2.08 14.98 -9.56
N GLY A 112 0.93 15.54 -9.93
CA GLY A 112 0.73 16.21 -11.22
C GLY A 112 0.58 15.25 -12.41
N CYS A 113 0.33 13.96 -12.16
CA CYS A 113 0.05 12.97 -13.20
C CYS A 113 -1.37 13.20 -13.75
N THR A 114 -1.47 13.46 -15.06
CA THR A 114 -2.75 13.73 -15.74
C THR A 114 -3.37 12.49 -16.37
N ASP A 115 -2.56 11.46 -16.63
CA ASP A 115 -3.01 10.17 -17.18
C ASP A 115 -2.46 9.03 -16.33
N MET A 116 -3.36 8.30 -15.66
CA MET A 116 -2.96 7.16 -14.82
C MET A 116 -2.32 6.03 -15.62
N ALA A 117 -2.51 5.95 -16.95
CA ALA A 117 -1.80 4.98 -17.79
C ALA A 117 -0.27 5.18 -17.79
N GLU A 118 0.21 6.37 -17.41
CA GLU A 118 1.63 6.68 -17.24
C GLU A 118 2.13 6.43 -15.80
N ALA A 119 1.23 6.03 -14.89
CA ALA A 119 1.55 5.76 -13.51
C ALA A 119 1.76 4.26 -13.24
N VAL A 120 2.56 3.97 -12.23
CA VAL A 120 2.81 2.62 -11.72
C VAL A 120 2.38 2.51 -10.27
N VAL A 121 1.58 1.49 -9.96
CA VAL A 121 1.11 1.18 -8.61
C VAL A 121 1.81 -0.09 -8.12
N PHE A 122 2.39 -0.04 -6.91
CA PHE A 122 2.92 -1.21 -6.20
C PHE A 122 1.97 -1.59 -5.06
N GLU A 123 1.51 -2.84 -5.02
CA GLU A 123 0.50 -3.29 -4.05
C GLU A 123 0.72 -4.73 -3.55
N ASP A 124 0.41 -4.98 -2.28
CA ASP A 124 0.55 -6.29 -1.63
C ASP A 124 -0.81 -6.93 -1.27
N ALA A 125 -1.92 -6.19 -1.44
CA ALA A 125 -3.26 -6.65 -1.13
C ALA A 125 -4.15 -6.72 -2.38
N VAL A 126 -4.99 -7.76 -2.46
CA VAL A 126 -5.97 -7.95 -3.56
C VAL A 126 -6.82 -6.71 -3.82
N LEU A 127 -7.42 -6.12 -2.77
CA LEU A 127 -8.23 -4.90 -2.93
C LEU A 127 -7.41 -3.71 -3.44
N GLY A 128 -6.12 -3.64 -3.11
CA GLY A 128 -5.21 -2.65 -3.63
C GLY A 128 -4.88 -2.88 -5.11
N VAL A 129 -4.60 -4.11 -5.50
CA VAL A 129 -4.38 -4.48 -6.90
C VAL A 129 -5.61 -4.14 -7.74
N GLU A 130 -6.81 -4.47 -7.27
CA GLU A 130 -8.06 -4.11 -7.96
C GLU A 130 -8.22 -2.59 -8.11
N ALA A 131 -7.94 -1.82 -7.06
CA ALA A 131 -7.99 -0.37 -7.11
C ALA A 131 -6.93 0.22 -8.06
N GLY A 132 -5.72 -0.35 -8.11
CA GLY A 132 -4.66 0.05 -9.03
C GLY A 132 -5.09 -0.14 -10.47
N LEU A 133 -5.58 -1.33 -10.81
CA LEU A 133 -6.10 -1.65 -12.15
C LEU A 133 -7.29 -0.76 -12.52
N ALA A 134 -8.23 -0.55 -11.59
CA ALA A 134 -9.40 0.30 -11.80
C ALA A 134 -9.03 1.78 -12.00
N SER A 135 -7.85 2.22 -11.55
CA SER A 135 -7.36 3.57 -11.80
C SER A 135 -6.81 3.76 -13.21
N GLY A 136 -6.52 2.67 -13.93
CA GLY A 136 -5.86 2.68 -15.23
C GLY A 136 -4.33 2.57 -15.18
N ALA A 137 -3.76 2.51 -13.97
CA ALA A 137 -2.31 2.40 -13.77
C ALA A 137 -1.76 1.01 -14.06
N PHE A 138 -0.49 0.95 -14.49
CA PHE A 138 0.26 -0.29 -14.53
C PHE A 138 0.50 -0.78 -13.10
N THR A 139 -0.15 -1.88 -12.73
CA THR A 139 -0.20 -2.37 -11.36
C THR A 139 0.70 -3.58 -11.17
N ILE A 140 1.69 -3.43 -10.29
CA ILE A 140 2.63 -4.47 -9.87
C ILE A 140 2.20 -5.00 -8.51
N ALA A 141 1.90 -6.30 -8.45
CA ALA A 141 1.58 -6.98 -7.21
C ALA A 141 2.84 -7.58 -6.55
N ILE A 142 2.91 -7.49 -5.21
CA ILE A 142 3.92 -8.12 -4.36
C ILE A 142 3.22 -8.88 -3.23
N PRO A 143 2.60 -10.04 -3.54
CA PRO A 143 1.84 -10.80 -2.55
C PRO A 143 2.71 -11.27 -1.39
N ASP A 144 2.08 -11.53 -0.25
CA ASP A 144 2.72 -12.31 0.82
C ASP A 144 2.64 -13.82 0.49
N PHE A 145 3.78 -14.40 0.12
CA PHE A 145 3.91 -15.82 -0.26
C PHE A 145 3.93 -16.78 0.92
N THR A 146 3.76 -16.31 2.16
CA THR A 146 3.65 -17.19 3.34
C THR A 146 2.33 -17.95 3.39
N HIS A 147 1.37 -17.61 2.53
CA HIS A 147 0.06 -18.23 2.41
C HIS A 147 -0.27 -18.53 0.93
N ASP A 148 -1.34 -19.29 0.69
CA ASP A 148 -1.85 -19.50 -0.66
C ASP A 148 -2.16 -18.15 -1.32
N ILE A 149 -1.60 -17.96 -2.51
CA ILE A 149 -1.75 -16.71 -3.26
C ILE A 149 -3.18 -16.66 -3.77
N ASP A 150 -3.88 -15.60 -3.41
CA ASP A 150 -5.21 -15.31 -3.94
C ASP A 150 -5.16 -15.22 -5.47
N GLU A 151 -6.04 -15.95 -6.15
CA GLU A 151 -6.12 -15.96 -7.61
C GLU A 151 -6.28 -14.55 -8.20
N TYR A 152 -6.82 -13.60 -7.43
CA TYR A 152 -7.02 -12.23 -7.89
C TYR A 152 -5.70 -11.48 -8.14
N PHE A 153 -4.59 -11.89 -7.51
CA PHE A 153 -3.28 -11.32 -7.85
C PHE A 153 -2.90 -11.58 -9.32
N SER A 154 -3.44 -12.65 -9.95
CA SER A 154 -3.22 -12.95 -11.38
C SER A 154 -3.73 -11.87 -12.34
N LYS A 155 -4.58 -10.94 -11.85
CA LYS A 155 -5.09 -9.81 -12.64
C LYS A 155 -4.10 -8.64 -12.72
N ALA A 156 -3.08 -8.60 -11.85
CA ALA A 156 -2.06 -7.55 -11.89
C ALA A 156 -1.29 -7.61 -13.22
N ASN A 157 -0.78 -6.45 -13.68
CA ASN A 157 0.02 -6.40 -14.90
C ASN A 157 1.36 -7.12 -14.73
N LEU A 158 1.88 -7.16 -13.51
CA LEU A 158 3.08 -7.90 -13.13
C LEU A 158 2.96 -8.38 -11.68
N ILE A 159 3.51 -9.56 -11.39
CA ILE A 159 3.62 -10.10 -10.04
C ILE A 159 5.10 -10.31 -9.74
N LEU A 160 5.58 -9.76 -8.63
CA LEU A 160 6.93 -9.96 -8.11
C LEU A 160 6.87 -10.75 -6.81
N LYS A 161 7.84 -11.63 -6.58
CA LYS A 161 7.96 -12.33 -5.29
C LYS A 161 8.56 -11.46 -4.19
N SER A 162 9.30 -10.46 -4.61
CA SER A 162 9.94 -9.46 -3.75
C SER A 162 10.16 -8.19 -4.56
N LEU A 163 10.19 -7.04 -3.89
CA LEU A 163 10.64 -5.79 -4.53
C LEU A 163 12.11 -5.91 -5.00
N ASP A 164 12.87 -6.89 -4.50
CA ASP A 164 14.21 -7.16 -4.99
C ASP A 164 14.25 -7.66 -6.45
N GLU A 165 13.15 -8.21 -6.96
CA GLU A 165 13.06 -8.70 -8.34
C GLU A 165 12.68 -7.59 -9.33
N PHE A 166 12.33 -6.39 -8.84
CA PHE A 166 11.99 -5.27 -9.70
C PHE A 166 13.17 -4.85 -10.57
N LYS A 167 12.86 -4.61 -11.84
CA LYS A 167 13.81 -4.28 -12.89
C LYS A 167 13.28 -3.06 -13.66
N PRO A 168 13.90 -1.87 -13.56
CA PRO A 168 13.33 -0.65 -14.14
C PRO A 168 13.05 -0.73 -15.65
N GLU A 169 13.79 -1.55 -16.39
CA GLU A 169 13.63 -1.74 -17.83
C GLU A 169 12.25 -2.30 -18.22
N ILE A 170 11.52 -2.95 -17.31
CA ILE A 170 10.14 -3.41 -17.56
C ILE A 170 9.18 -2.23 -17.77
N LEU A 171 9.55 -1.05 -17.27
CA LEU A 171 8.84 0.22 -17.44
C LEU A 171 9.50 1.11 -18.51
N GLY A 172 10.50 0.59 -19.23
CA GLY A 172 11.28 1.37 -20.20
C GLY A 172 12.28 2.35 -19.56
N LEU A 173 12.62 2.18 -18.27
CA LEU A 173 13.58 3.03 -17.57
C LEU A 173 15.05 2.51 -17.71
N PRO A 174 16.07 3.37 -17.49
CA PRO A 174 17.49 3.00 -17.59
C PRO A 174 17.93 1.85 -16.66
N GLN A 175 18.99 1.11 -17.04
CA GLN A 175 19.47 -0.07 -16.30
C GLN A 175 20.54 0.22 -15.23
N ASP A 176 20.81 1.47 -14.89
CA ASP A 176 21.77 1.89 -13.86
C ASP A 176 21.19 1.73 -12.43
N TYR A 177 20.60 0.55 -12.19
CA TYR A 177 19.84 0.13 -11.02
C TYR A 177 20.70 -0.46 -9.90
#